data_AF-A0AAV0Y648-F1
#
_entry.id   AF-A0AAV0Y648-F1
#
_cell.length_a   1.000
_cell.length_b   1.000
_cell.length_c   1.000
_cell.angle_alpha   90.00
_cell.angle_beta   90.00
_cell.angle_gamma   90.00
#
_symmetry.space_group_name_H-M   'P 1'
#
loop_
_entity.id
_entity.type
_entity.pdbx_description
1 polymer ?
#
loop_
_entity_poly.entity_id
_entity_poly.type
_entity_poly.pdbx_seq_one_letter_code
_entity_poly.pdbx_strand_id
1 'polypeptide(L)'
;MRKNARNDFEREFFKLMNNAVFGKTMENVRNRLKMQLVSDDKTCAKLINRNTFRDITIYSQNLTAIHLDMDELKFDKPIYVGFSILDTSKTLIYDFLYNYMIKIYGSNIELMYTDTDTT
;
A
#
# COMPACT_ATOMS: atom_id res chain seq x y z
N MET A 1 11.55 -2.57 -20.05
CA MET A 1 10.69 -3.75 -19.82
C MET A 1 9.28 -3.52 -20.34
N ARG A 2 8.47 -2.59 -19.79
CA ARG A 2 7.11 -2.28 -20.32
C ARG A 2 7.10 -1.82 -21.79
N LYS A 3 8.08 -1.01 -22.21
CA LYS A 3 8.24 -0.54 -23.61
C LYS A 3 8.61 -1.65 -24.61
N ASN A 4 9.10 -2.80 -24.12
CA ASN A 4 9.54 -3.92 -24.95
C ASN A 4 8.55 -5.09 -24.93
N ALA A 5 7.41 -4.93 -24.25
CA ALA A 5 6.37 -5.95 -24.18
C ALA A 5 5.74 -6.16 -25.56
N ARG A 6 5.50 -7.42 -25.94
CA ARG A 6 4.99 -7.79 -27.27
C ARG A 6 3.46 -7.91 -27.29
N ASN A 7 2.84 -8.02 -26.12
CA ASN A 7 1.41 -8.17 -25.96
C ASN A 7 0.93 -7.41 -24.69
N ASP A 8 -0.39 -7.25 -24.58
CA ASP A 8 -0.98 -6.49 -23.48
C ASP A 8 -0.86 -7.22 -22.14
N PHE A 9 -0.85 -8.56 -22.14
CA PHE A 9 -0.61 -9.35 -20.93
C PHE A 9 0.76 -9.05 -20.30
N GLU A 10 1.83 -9.07 -21.09
CA GLU A 10 3.19 -8.75 -20.62
C GLU A 10 3.26 -7.32 -20.09
N ARG A 11 2.61 -6.37 -20.78
CA ARG A 11 2.57 -4.97 -20.37
C ARG A 11 1.95 -4.81 -18.99
N GLU A 12 0.79 -5.42 -18.77
CA GLU A 12 0.08 -5.39 -17.48
C GLU A 12 0.83 -6.16 -16.39
N PHE A 13 1.47 -7.28 -16.73
CA PHE A 13 2.32 -8.02 -15.80
C PHE A 13 3.49 -7.16 -15.30
N PHE A 14 4.22 -6.47 -16.20
CA PHE A 14 5.30 -5.57 -15.80
C PHE A 14 4.81 -4.34 -15.03
N LYS A 15 3.62 -3.81 -15.36
CA LYS A 15 2.99 -2.72 -14.60
C LYS A 15 2.71 -3.17 -13.17
N LEU A 16 2.05 -4.32 -13.01
CA LEU A 16 1.70 -4.88 -11.71
C LEU A 16 2.94 -5.16 -10.86
N MET A 17 4.00 -5.74 -11.44
CA MET A 17 5.24 -6.00 -10.70
C MET A 17 5.88 -4.73 -10.14
N ASN A 18 5.98 -3.67 -10.95
CA ASN A 18 6.56 -2.40 -10.49
C ASN A 18 5.72 -1.79 -9.37
N ASN A 19 4.39 -1.77 -9.53
CA ASN A 19 3.48 -1.24 -8.54
C ASN A 19 3.49 -2.06 -7.25
N ALA A 20 3.57 -3.39 -7.34
CA ALA A 20 3.64 -4.29 -6.20
C ALA A 20 4.93 -4.09 -5.39
N VAL A 21 6.08 -3.97 -6.07
CA VAL A 21 7.37 -3.71 -5.41
C VAL A 21 7.34 -2.36 -4.70
N PHE A 22 6.89 -1.30 -5.37
CA PHE A 22 6.75 0.03 -4.76
C PHE A 22 5.79 0.02 -3.57
N GLY A 23 4.60 -0.57 -3.71
CA GLY A 23 3.64 -0.69 -2.62
C GLY A 23 4.23 -1.47 -1.44
N LYS A 24 5.06 -2.49 -1.71
CA LYS A 24 5.73 -3.26 -0.67
C LYS A 24 6.80 -2.47 0.06
N THR A 25 7.56 -1.59 -0.61
CA THR A 25 8.56 -0.74 0.06
C THR A 25 7.90 0.29 0.98
N MET A 26 6.70 0.75 0.65
CA MET A 26 5.92 1.74 1.41
C MET A 26 4.97 1.12 2.45
N GLU A 27 4.99 -0.21 2.65
CA GLU A 27 4.07 -0.90 3.56
C GLU A 27 4.25 -0.44 5.02
N ASN A 28 3.16 0.01 5.66
CA ASN A 28 3.17 0.32 7.09
C ASN A 28 2.95 -0.95 7.93
N VAL A 29 4.05 -1.49 8.46
CA VAL A 29 4.04 -2.71 9.29
C VAL A 29 3.25 -2.57 10.60
N ARG A 30 3.01 -1.34 11.09
CA ARG A 30 2.25 -1.11 12.32
C ARG A 30 0.76 -1.41 12.17
N ASN A 31 0.25 -1.39 10.95
CA ASN A 31 -1.15 -1.69 10.66
C ASN A 31 -1.41 -3.20 10.55
N ARG A 32 -0.38 -4.04 10.68
CA ARG A 32 -0.54 -5.49 10.66
C ARG A 32 -1.19 -5.95 11.95
N LEU A 33 -2.11 -6.89 11.81
CA LEU A 33 -2.76 -7.58 12.90
C LEU A 33 -2.68 -9.08 12.65
N LYS A 34 -2.66 -9.85 13.74
CA LYS A 34 -2.74 -11.30 13.71
C LYS A 34 -4.18 -11.71 13.94
N MET A 35 -4.78 -12.34 12.94
CA MET A 35 -6.12 -12.91 13.06
C MET A 35 -6.03 -14.41 13.31
N GLN A 36 -6.80 -14.91 14.28
CA GLN A 36 -6.95 -16.36 14.53
C GLN A 36 -8.42 -16.75 14.46
N LEU A 37 -8.72 -17.77 13.64
CA LEU A 37 -10.04 -18.39 13.59
C LEU A 37 -10.10 -19.51 14.62
N VAL A 38 -11.13 -19.49 15.45
CA VAL A 38 -11.30 -20.42 16.57
C VAL A 38 -12.72 -20.95 16.58
N SER A 39 -12.84 -22.24 16.87
CA SER A 39 -14.12 -22.95 17.01
C SER A 39 -14.38 -23.49 18.42
N ASP A 40 -13.40 -23.36 19.31
CA ASP A 40 -13.45 -23.85 20.69
C ASP A 40 -13.43 -22.69 21.69
N ASP A 41 -14.37 -22.74 22.64
CA ASP A 41 -14.57 -21.68 23.63
C ASP A 41 -13.36 -21.48 24.56
N LYS A 42 -12.64 -22.57 24.90
CA LYS A 42 -11.48 -22.48 25.78
C LYS A 42 -10.35 -21.69 25.12
N THR A 43 -10.10 -21.98 23.85
CA THR A 43 -9.09 -21.29 23.05
C THR A 43 -9.49 -19.84 22.81
N CYS A 44 -10.77 -19.58 22.58
CA CYS A 44 -11.33 -18.23 22.44
C CYS A 44 -11.08 -17.39 23.70
N ALA A 45 -11.48 -17.89 24.87
CA ALA A 45 -11.27 -17.22 26.15
C ALA A 45 -9.77 -16.98 26.44
N LYS A 46 -8.90 -17.92 26.09
CA LYS A 46 -7.44 -17.76 26.26
C LYS A 46 -6.88 -16.62 25.41
N LEU A 47 -7.40 -16.42 24.20
CA LEU A 47 -6.92 -15.37 23.29
C LEU A 47 -7.50 -13.99 23.65
N ILE A 48 -8.74 -13.92 24.14
CA ILE A 48 -9.35 -12.69 24.66
C ILE A 48 -8.58 -12.15 25.87
N ASN A 49 -8.08 -13.05 26.73
CA ASN A 49 -7.32 -12.67 27.92
C ASN A 49 -5.87 -12.22 27.63
N ARG A 50 -5.43 -12.22 26.36
CA ARG A 50 -4.10 -11.69 26.02
C ARG A 50 -4.12 -10.16 26.05
N ASN A 51 -3.01 -9.57 26.46
CA ASN A 51 -2.81 -8.12 26.38
C ASN A 51 -2.79 -7.59 24.93
N THR A 52 -2.57 -8.46 23.93
CA THR A 52 -2.65 -8.11 22.51
C THR A 52 -4.03 -8.31 21.91
N PHE A 53 -5.05 -8.67 22.70
CA PHE A 53 -6.42 -8.71 22.21
C PHE A 53 -6.89 -7.33 21.78
N ARG A 54 -7.42 -7.25 20.55
CA ARG A 54 -7.93 -6.01 19.97
C ARG A 54 -9.43 -6.06 19.73
N ASP A 55 -9.89 -7.11 19.06
CA ASP A 55 -11.30 -7.23 18.70
C ASP A 55 -11.70 -8.68 18.39
N ILE A 56 -13.01 -8.92 18.29
CA ILE A 56 -13.60 -10.23 18.00
C ILE A 56 -14.69 -10.10 16.93
N THR A 57 -14.74 -11.05 16.00
CA THR A 57 -15.77 -11.14 14.96
C THR A 57 -16.36 -12.54 14.96
N ILE A 58 -17.63 -12.65 15.36
CA ILE A 58 -18.33 -13.94 15.40
C ILE A 58 -18.97 -14.20 14.04
N TYR A 59 -18.58 -15.29 13.38
CA TYR A 59 -19.14 -15.69 12.08
C TYR A 59 -20.29 -16.69 12.25
N SER A 60 -20.18 -17.61 13.21
CA SER A 60 -21.22 -18.58 13.54
C SER A 60 -21.06 -19.06 14.99
N GLN A 61 -21.99 -19.88 15.48
CA GLN A 61 -21.91 -20.46 16.83
C GLN A 61 -20.60 -21.19 17.11
N ASN A 62 -19.99 -21.80 16.08
CA ASN A 62 -18.76 -22.58 16.22
C ASN A 62 -17.58 -21.94 15.48
N LEU A 63 -17.65 -20.67 15.09
CA LEU A 63 -16.56 -20.01 14.37
C LEU A 63 -16.48 -18.53 14.70
N THR A 64 -15.36 -18.14 15.30
CA THR A 64 -15.08 -16.77 15.70
C THR A 64 -13.66 -16.39 15.27
N ALA A 65 -13.50 -15.22 14.64
CA ALA A 65 -12.21 -14.58 14.43
C ALA A 65 -11.85 -13.71 15.63
N ILE A 66 -10.62 -13.86 16.11
CA ILE A 66 -10.02 -13.00 17.12
C ILE A 66 -8.91 -12.21 16.46
N HIS A 67 -9.01 -10.88 16.56
CA HIS A 67 -8.02 -9.93 16.08
C HIS A 67 -7.07 -9.60 17.22
N LEU A 68 -5.79 -9.82 16.99
CA LEU A 68 -4.71 -9.54 17.94
C LEU A 68 -3.74 -8.54 17.31
N ASP A 69 -3.24 -7.61 18.10
CA ASP A 69 -2.09 -6.81 17.71
C ASP A 69 -0.83 -7.69 17.66
N MET A 70 0.16 -7.25 16.86
CA MET A 70 1.43 -7.96 16.73
C MET A 70 2.26 -7.78 18.00
N ASP A 71 2.66 -8.89 18.64
CA ASP A 71 3.47 -8.87 19.87
C ASP A 71 4.87 -8.24 19.62
N GLU A 72 5.44 -8.45 18.43
CA GLU A 72 6.73 -7.91 18.01
C GLU A 72 6.62 -7.31 16.60
N LEU A 73 7.09 -6.08 16.43
CA LEU A 73 7.11 -5.39 15.14
C LEU A 73 8.55 -5.28 14.61
N LYS A 74 8.80 -5.93 13.47
CA LYS A 74 10.06 -5.80 12.74
C LYS A 74 9.95 -4.75 11.65
N PHE A 75 10.75 -3.70 11.73
CA PHE A 75 10.87 -2.67 10.70
C PHE A 75 11.85 -3.10 9.60
N ASP A 76 11.40 -4.02 8.75
CA ASP A 76 12.20 -4.61 7.66
C ASP A 76 11.87 -4.04 6.27
N LYS A 77 11.02 -3.01 6.21
CA LYS A 77 10.57 -2.40 4.95
C LYS A 77 11.49 -1.24 4.57
N PRO A 78 12.02 -1.20 3.34
CA PRO A 78 12.90 -0.13 2.88
C PRO A 78 12.08 1.11 2.49
N ILE A 79 11.39 1.72 3.46
CA ILE A 79 10.46 2.85 3.28
C ILE A 79 11.16 4.03 2.58
N TYR A 80 12.44 4.26 2.90
CA TYR A 80 13.24 5.31 2.29
C TYR A 80 13.34 5.18 0.76
N VAL A 81 13.40 3.95 0.23
CA VAL A 81 13.44 3.72 -1.23
C VAL A 81 12.12 4.15 -1.87
N GLY A 82 10.99 3.73 -1.29
CA GLY A 82 9.67 4.14 -1.76
C GLY A 82 9.47 5.65 -1.68
N PHE A 83 9.92 6.26 -0.59
CA PHE A 83 9.90 7.71 -0.42
C PHE A 83 10.72 8.43 -1.50
N SER A 84 11.97 8.00 -1.77
CA SER A 84 12.80 8.60 -2.82
C SER A 84 12.21 8.47 -4.21
N ILE A 85 11.58 7.33 -4.53
CA ILE A 85 10.87 7.14 -5.80
C ILE A 85 9.72 8.16 -5.93
N LEU A 86 8.88 8.26 -4.89
CA LEU A 86 7.74 9.18 -4.89
C LEU A 86 8.18 10.65 -5.00
N ASP A 87 9.23 11.03 -4.27
CA ASP A 87 9.78 12.38 -4.30
C ASP A 87 10.29 12.73 -5.70
N THR A 88 11.08 11.83 -6.31
CA THR A 88 11.57 11.98 -7.69
C THR A 88 10.41 12.11 -8.69
N SER A 89 9.37 11.29 -8.55
CA SER A 89 8.19 11.36 -9.41
C SER A 89 7.47 12.71 -9.29
N LYS A 90 7.33 13.26 -8.08
CA LYS A 90 6.74 14.59 -7.85
C LYS A 90 7.61 15.69 -8.44
N THR A 91 8.93 15.63 -8.26
CA THR A 91 9.87 16.59 -8.86
C THR A 91 9.71 16.63 -10.38
N LEU A 92 9.59 15.47 -11.04
CA LEU A 92 9.39 15.40 -12.49
C LEU A 92 8.06 16.04 -12.93
N ILE A 93 6.98 15.78 -12.20
CA ILE A 93 5.66 16.39 -12.50
C ILE A 93 5.74 17.91 -12.35
N TYR A 94 6.35 18.41 -11.28
CA TYR A 94 6.51 19.85 -11.06
C TYR A 94 7.42 20.48 -12.09
N ASP A 95 8.52 19.83 -12.47
CA ASP A 95 9.41 20.30 -13.52
C ASP A 95 8.64 20.44 -14.85
N PHE A 96 7.86 19.43 -15.24
CA PHE A 96 7.02 19.51 -16.44
C PHE A 96 6.01 20.66 -16.38
N LEU A 97 5.34 20.85 -15.24
CA LEU A 97 4.37 21.94 -15.08
C LEU A 97 5.03 23.32 -15.17
N TYR A 98 6.02 23.58 -14.32
CA TYR A 98 6.60 24.91 -14.16
C TYR A 98 7.61 25.26 -15.26
N ASN A 99 8.46 24.30 -15.64
CA ASN A 99 9.54 24.57 -16.59
C ASN A 99 9.17 24.34 -18.05
N TYR A 100 8.06 23.65 -18.34
CA TYR A 100 7.60 23.40 -19.71
C TYR A 100 6.23 24.02 -19.97
N MET A 101 5.17 23.56 -19.30
CA MET A 101 3.79 23.98 -19.61
C MET A 101 3.56 25.47 -19.38
N ILE A 102 3.95 26.01 -18.22
CA ILE A 102 3.79 27.45 -17.92
C ILE A 102 4.64 28.31 -18.88
N LYS A 103 5.82 27.85 -19.30
CA LYS A 103 6.65 28.62 -20.25
C LYS A 103 6.03 28.71 -21.65
N ILE A 104 5.30 27.68 -22.07
CA ILE A 104 4.66 27.63 -23.40
C ILE A 104 3.35 28.41 -23.40
N TYR A 105 2.52 28.22 -22.37
CA TYR A 105 1.15 28.74 -22.33
C TYR A 105 1.00 30.03 -21.51
N GLY A 106 2.01 30.41 -20.71
CA GLY A 106 2.03 31.65 -19.94
C GLY A 106 0.86 31.74 -18.96
N SER A 107 0.08 32.83 -19.06
CA SER A 107 -1.11 33.06 -18.25
C SER A 107 -2.36 32.29 -18.71
N ASN A 108 -2.29 31.57 -19.84
CA ASN A 108 -3.44 30.88 -20.42
C ASN A 108 -3.58 29.43 -19.92
N ILE A 109 -2.84 29.06 -18.87
CA ILE A 109 -2.89 27.72 -18.27
C ILE A 109 -3.20 27.84 -16.78
N GLU A 110 -4.13 27.01 -16.33
CA GLU A 110 -4.50 26.89 -14.92
C GLU A 110 -4.48 25.41 -14.54
N LEU A 111 -3.80 25.09 -13.43
CA LEU A 111 -3.72 23.71 -12.96
C LEU A 111 -5.01 23.34 -12.22
N MET A 112 -5.83 22.51 -12.85
CA MET A 112 -7.09 22.04 -12.27
C MET A 112 -6.90 20.85 -11.32
N TYR A 113 -6.13 19.84 -11.76
CA TYR A 113 -5.94 18.59 -11.03
C TYR A 113 -4.66 17.89 -11.50
N THR A 114 -4.01 17.17 -10.59
CA THR A 114 -2.89 16.28 -10.89
C THR A 114 -3.18 14.92 -10.30
N ASP A 115 -3.30 13.91 -11.16
CA ASP A 115 -3.39 12.53 -10.74
C ASP A 115 -2.07 11.80 -10.98
N THR A 116 -1.66 10.97 -10.03
CA THR A 116 -0.54 10.03 -10.20
C THR A 116 -0.98 8.76 -10.94
N ASP A 117 -2.29 8.50 -11.08
CA ASP A 117 -2.87 7.29 -11.68
C ASP A 117 -3.35 7.47 -13.13
N THR A 118 -2.67 8.28 -13.95
CA THR A 118 -2.93 8.31 -15.39
C THR A 118 -1.81 7.61 -16.19
N THR A 119 -1.91 6.27 -16.32
CA THR A 119 -1.23 5.49 -17.37
C THR A 119 -2.02 4.30 -17.88
#